data_AF-A0A2S7U4W6-F1
#
_entry.id   AF-A0A2S7U4W6-F1
#
_cell.length_a   1.000
_cell.length_b   1.000
_cell.length_c   1.000
_cell.angle_alpha   90.00
_cell.angle_beta   90.00
_cell.angle_gamma   90.00
#
_symmetry.space_group_name_H-M   'P 1'
#
loop_
_entity.id
_entity.type
_entity.pdbx_description
1 polymer ?
#
loop_
_entity_poly.entity_id
_entity_poly.type
_entity_poly.pdbx_seq_one_letter_code
_entity_poly.pdbx_strand_id
1 'polypeptide(L)'
;MIKRFLLVYFSLVASLHAQQLFGGEFALNEASRQSVQESVQKMGNEVLKSNFRFAVDKMYPRWKILQAKQLGSEVKLLEAFNNAGAQMQEAGVTLNSFVADPPLKAYRVHPKMKAGRSEIRSSEDVTYELLVFVPTKMKMTFLLKNQPKLSFLRESFQIAIAKEGTNEWTFLDGATISVKDLRSLFPLLPHNLELPKKVDTEIK
;
A
#
# COMPACT_ATOMS: atom_id res chain seq x y z
N MET A 1 -44.41 -24.23 -21.31
CA MET A 1 -43.96 -23.96 -19.93
C MET A 1 -42.41 -23.99 -19.85
N ILE A 2 -41.69 -23.28 -20.73
CA ILE A 2 -40.21 -23.34 -20.87
C ILE A 2 -39.66 -21.92 -21.15
N LYS A 3 -39.97 -20.94 -20.30
CA LYS A 3 -39.43 -19.56 -20.45
C LYS A 3 -38.86 -18.94 -19.17
N ARG A 4 -38.98 -19.61 -18.01
CA ARG A 4 -38.46 -19.10 -16.72
C ARG A 4 -37.12 -19.70 -16.28
N PHE A 5 -36.68 -20.82 -16.86
CA PHE A 5 -35.39 -21.44 -16.50
C PHE A 5 -34.17 -20.80 -17.17
N LEU A 6 -34.33 -20.17 -18.34
CA LEU A 6 -33.24 -19.54 -19.09
C LEU A 6 -32.77 -18.20 -18.51
N LEU A 7 -33.66 -17.47 -17.82
CA LEU A 7 -33.33 -16.15 -17.25
C LEU A 7 -32.45 -16.26 -15.99
N VAL A 8 -32.64 -17.31 -15.19
CA VAL A 8 -31.85 -17.54 -13.97
C VAL A 8 -30.42 -17.99 -14.32
N TYR A 9 -30.25 -18.81 -15.36
CA TYR A 9 -28.93 -19.21 -15.84
C TYR A 9 -28.12 -18.02 -16.40
N PHE A 10 -28.75 -17.09 -17.11
CA PHE A 10 -28.06 -15.90 -17.64
C PHE A 10 -27.57 -14.96 -16.52
N SER A 11 -28.32 -14.84 -15.42
CA SER A 11 -27.90 -14.01 -14.27
C SER A 11 -26.69 -14.60 -13.52
N LEU A 12 -26.60 -15.93 -13.40
CA LEU A 12 -25.50 -16.61 -12.72
C LEU A 12 -24.19 -16.57 -13.53
N VAL A 13 -24.26 -16.71 -14.85
CA VAL A 13 -23.08 -16.66 -15.74
C VAL A 13 -22.51 -15.25 -15.85
N ALA A 14 -23.36 -14.22 -15.84
CA ALA A 14 -22.95 -12.83 -15.80
C ALA A 14 -22.28 -12.46 -14.46
N SER A 15 -22.77 -12.98 -13.33
CA SER A 15 -22.12 -12.78 -12.02
C SER A 15 -20.77 -13.48 -11.89
N LEU A 16 -20.59 -14.65 -12.53
CA LEU A 16 -19.31 -15.38 -12.51
C LEU A 16 -18.25 -14.69 -13.38
N HIS A 17 -18.62 -14.20 -14.57
CA HIS A 17 -17.73 -13.40 -15.42
C HIS A 17 -17.40 -12.04 -14.79
N ALA A 18 -18.36 -11.41 -14.10
CA ALA A 18 -18.10 -10.19 -13.35
C ALA A 18 -17.14 -10.45 -12.17
N GLN A 19 -17.32 -11.55 -11.41
CA GLN A 19 -16.39 -11.96 -10.36
C GLN A 19 -14.97 -12.26 -10.86
N GLN A 20 -14.81 -12.77 -12.08
CA GLN A 20 -13.47 -12.94 -12.70
C GLN A 20 -12.82 -11.61 -13.14
N LEU A 21 -13.60 -10.55 -13.35
CA LEU A 21 -13.10 -9.20 -13.63
C LEU A 21 -12.79 -8.41 -12.35
N PHE A 22 -13.38 -8.78 -11.22
CA PHE A 22 -13.17 -8.15 -9.91
C PHE A 22 -11.95 -8.74 -9.19
N GLY A 23 -10.78 -8.18 -9.47
CA GLY A 23 -9.77 -7.80 -8.47
C GLY A 23 -9.50 -8.68 -7.23
N GLY A 24 -9.65 -10.01 -7.35
CA GLY A 24 -9.59 -10.92 -6.21
C GLY A 24 -8.22 -10.96 -5.53
N GLU A 25 -8.22 -11.42 -4.28
CA GLU A 25 -6.98 -11.82 -3.61
C GLU A 25 -6.30 -12.92 -4.43
N PHE A 26 -4.98 -12.81 -4.62
CA PHE A 26 -4.22 -13.80 -5.37
C PHE A 26 -2.82 -13.98 -4.76
N ALA A 27 -2.19 -15.12 -5.07
CA ALA A 27 -0.82 -15.38 -4.68
C ALA A 27 0.16 -14.72 -5.65
N LEU A 28 1.05 -13.87 -5.14
CA LEU A 28 2.19 -13.37 -5.90
C LEU A 28 3.15 -14.52 -6.22
N ASN A 29 3.73 -14.49 -7.43
CA ASN A 29 4.87 -15.36 -7.75
C ASN A 29 6.09 -14.96 -6.91
N GLU A 30 7.05 -15.88 -6.77
CA GLU A 30 8.20 -15.69 -5.89
C GLU A 30 9.07 -14.47 -6.25
N ALA A 31 9.28 -14.22 -7.55
CA ALA A 31 10.06 -13.08 -8.01
C ALA A 31 9.40 -11.73 -7.61
N SER A 32 8.09 -11.63 -7.76
CA SER A 32 7.33 -10.45 -7.33
C SER A 32 7.28 -10.32 -5.80
N ARG A 33 7.21 -11.45 -5.07
CA ARG A 33 7.26 -11.46 -3.59
C ARG A 33 8.59 -10.91 -3.07
N GLN A 34 9.71 -11.33 -3.67
CA GLN A 34 11.04 -10.84 -3.32
C GLN A 34 11.18 -9.37 -3.71
N SER A 35 10.81 -9.02 -4.94
CA SER A 35 10.92 -7.65 -5.44
C SER A 35 10.16 -6.62 -4.59
N VAL A 36 8.93 -6.93 -4.17
CA VAL A 36 8.14 -6.02 -3.34
C VAL A 36 8.71 -5.88 -1.94
N GLN A 37 9.18 -6.97 -1.33
CA GLN A 37 9.81 -6.95 -0.01
C GLN A 37 11.09 -6.11 -0.03
N GLU A 38 11.97 -6.33 -1.00
CA GLU A 38 13.20 -5.56 -1.19
C GLU A 38 12.92 -4.08 -1.44
N SER A 39 11.88 -3.76 -2.20
CA SER A 39 11.50 -2.38 -2.49
C SER A 39 10.99 -1.65 -1.26
N VAL A 40 10.21 -2.31 -0.40
CA VAL A 40 9.79 -1.78 0.90
C VAL A 40 10.98 -1.65 1.86
N GLN A 41 11.88 -2.63 1.89
CA GLN A 41 13.11 -2.56 2.68
C GLN A 41 13.99 -1.37 2.25
N LYS A 42 14.15 -1.16 0.94
CA LYS A 42 14.89 -0.03 0.39
C LYS A 42 14.25 1.30 0.80
N MET A 43 12.94 1.42 0.71
CA MET A 43 12.22 2.61 1.15
C MET A 43 12.46 2.90 2.65
N GLY A 44 12.35 1.87 3.50
CA GLY A 44 12.66 2.00 4.92
C GLY A 44 14.11 2.40 5.20
N ASN A 45 15.08 1.84 4.46
CA ASN A 45 16.49 2.22 4.58
C ASN A 45 16.75 3.69 4.21
N GLU A 46 16.01 4.25 3.25
CA GLU A 46 16.11 5.66 2.89
C GLU A 46 15.46 6.56 3.97
N VAL A 47 14.36 6.13 4.57
CA VAL A 47 13.74 6.81 5.72
C VAL A 47 14.67 6.83 6.94
N LEU A 48 15.39 5.73 7.21
CA LEU A 48 16.40 5.68 8.29
C LEU A 48 17.52 6.72 8.11
N LYS A 49 17.84 7.06 6.85
CA LYS A 49 18.84 8.08 6.51
C LYS A 49 18.25 9.50 6.43
N SER A 50 17.01 9.69 6.85
CA SER A 50 16.25 10.94 6.71
C SER A 50 16.08 11.41 5.25
N ASN A 51 16.19 10.50 4.27
CA ASN A 51 15.94 10.81 2.86
C ASN A 51 14.43 10.75 2.55
N PHE A 52 13.67 11.66 3.14
CA PHE A 52 12.21 11.70 2.98
C PHE A 52 11.78 12.06 1.55
N ARG A 53 12.66 12.68 0.76
CA ARG A 53 12.43 12.90 -0.67
C ARG A 53 12.18 11.59 -1.40
N PHE A 54 12.96 10.55 -1.11
CA PHE A 54 12.74 9.23 -1.70
C PHE A 54 11.34 8.68 -1.39
N ALA A 55 10.85 8.86 -0.16
CA ALA A 55 9.52 8.43 0.23
C ALA A 55 8.41 9.20 -0.52
N VAL A 56 8.57 10.51 -0.71
CA VAL A 56 7.62 11.32 -1.50
C VAL A 56 7.66 10.96 -2.98
N ASP A 57 8.85 10.79 -3.55
CA ASP A 57 9.03 10.39 -4.97
C ASP A 57 8.42 9.01 -5.26
N LYS A 58 8.50 8.09 -4.29
CA LYS A 58 7.93 6.75 -4.37
C LYS A 58 6.51 6.63 -3.82
N MET A 59 5.89 7.73 -3.41
CA MET A 59 4.50 7.72 -2.97
C MET A 59 3.56 7.36 -4.13
N TYR A 60 2.51 6.57 -3.85
CA TYR A 60 1.52 6.21 -4.87
C TYR A 60 0.94 7.47 -5.53
N PRO A 61 1.02 7.63 -6.87
CA PRO A 61 0.77 8.93 -7.51
C PRO A 61 -0.59 9.54 -7.20
N ARG A 62 -1.67 8.74 -7.18
CA ARG A 62 -3.02 9.25 -6.88
C ARG A 62 -3.12 9.79 -5.47
N TRP A 63 -2.49 9.12 -4.52
CA TRP A 63 -2.42 9.56 -3.13
C TRP A 63 -1.53 10.79 -2.98
N LYS A 64 -0.37 10.81 -3.64
CA LYS A 64 0.53 11.96 -3.65
C LYS A 64 -0.17 13.23 -4.11
N ILE A 65 -0.96 13.15 -5.18
CA ILE A 65 -1.75 14.29 -5.69
C ILE A 65 -2.77 14.75 -4.64
N LEU A 66 -3.46 13.84 -3.96
CA LEU A 66 -4.43 14.18 -2.92
C LEU A 66 -3.75 14.87 -1.73
N GLN A 67 -2.65 14.31 -1.23
CA GLN A 67 -1.89 14.89 -0.12
C GLN A 67 -1.29 16.26 -0.49
N ALA A 68 -0.72 16.38 -1.69
CA ALA A 68 -0.19 17.64 -2.20
C ALA A 68 -1.29 18.69 -2.32
N LYS A 69 -2.50 18.31 -2.79
CA LYS A 69 -3.65 19.23 -2.87
C LYS A 69 -4.09 19.72 -1.48
N GLN A 70 -4.08 18.87 -0.47
CA GLN A 70 -4.43 19.24 0.91
C GLN A 70 -3.41 20.25 1.50
N LEU A 71 -2.13 20.09 1.19
CA LEU A 71 -1.07 20.97 1.67
C LEU A 71 -0.82 22.20 0.77
N GLY A 72 -1.36 22.19 -0.45
CA GLY A 72 -1.29 23.26 -1.44
C GLY A 72 -0.22 23.08 -2.52
N SER A 73 0.74 22.17 -2.36
CA SER A 73 1.68 21.77 -3.42
C SER A 73 2.47 20.51 -3.03
N GLU A 74 3.15 19.89 -4.01
CA GLU A 74 4.08 18.79 -3.75
C GLU A 74 5.34 19.26 -2.98
N VAL A 75 5.76 20.51 -3.17
CA VAL A 75 6.86 21.12 -2.40
C VAL A 75 6.49 21.19 -0.92
N LYS A 76 5.28 21.67 -0.59
CA LYS A 76 4.79 21.72 0.79
C LYS A 76 4.60 20.33 1.40
N LEU A 77 4.26 19.33 0.58
CA LEU A 77 4.24 17.94 1.01
C LEU A 77 5.63 17.46 1.45
N LEU A 78 6.66 17.72 0.64
CA LEU A 78 8.03 17.37 1.00
C LEU A 78 8.51 18.13 2.25
N GLU A 79 8.22 19.43 2.34
CA GLU A 79 8.53 20.24 3.53
C GLU A 79 7.87 19.67 4.78
N ALA A 80 6.60 19.24 4.71
CA ALA A 80 5.91 18.64 5.85
C ALA A 80 6.61 17.35 6.34
N PHE A 81 7.10 16.51 5.43
CA PHE A 81 7.87 15.31 5.79
C PHE A 81 9.22 15.66 6.42
N ASN A 82 9.95 16.63 5.86
CA ASN A 82 11.22 17.08 6.42
C ASN A 82 11.05 17.69 7.82
N ASN A 83 10.00 18.50 8.00
CA ASN A 83 9.68 19.11 9.29
C ASN A 83 9.31 18.05 10.33
N ALA A 84 8.53 17.03 9.96
CA ALA A 84 8.23 15.92 10.86
C ALA A 84 9.51 15.17 11.29
N GLY A 85 10.44 14.93 10.36
CA GLY A 85 11.74 14.33 10.67
C GLY A 85 12.59 15.18 11.61
N ALA A 86 12.65 16.50 11.38
CA ALA A 86 13.37 17.43 12.25
C ALA A 86 12.76 17.48 13.66
N GLN A 87 11.43 17.57 13.77
CA GLN A 87 10.72 17.54 15.05
C GLN A 87 10.96 16.23 15.82
N MET A 88 11.01 15.09 15.12
CA MET A 88 11.37 13.82 15.73
C MET A 88 12.79 13.84 16.31
N GLN A 89 13.76 14.37 15.57
CA GLN A 89 15.15 14.49 16.05
C GLN A 89 15.27 15.43 17.25
N GLU A 90 14.61 16.59 17.21
CA GLU A 90 14.56 17.56 18.31
C GLU A 90 13.93 16.96 19.57
N ALA A 91 12.90 16.12 19.40
CA ALA A 91 12.27 15.37 20.48
C ALA A 91 13.10 14.16 20.97
N GLY A 92 14.33 13.97 20.46
CA GLY A 92 15.21 12.87 20.84
C GLY A 92 14.76 11.50 20.31
N VAL A 93 13.92 11.47 19.27
CA VAL A 93 13.43 10.25 18.64
C VAL A 93 14.41 9.80 17.55
N THR A 94 14.91 8.58 17.68
CA THR A 94 15.80 7.96 16.69
C THR A 94 15.15 6.71 16.13
N LEU A 95 15.11 6.58 14.81
CA LEU A 95 14.80 5.32 14.14
C LEU A 95 16.08 4.48 14.07
N ASN A 96 16.12 3.35 14.76
CA ASN A 96 17.32 2.51 14.87
C ASN A 96 17.39 1.46 13.77
N SER A 97 16.25 0.90 13.39
CA SER A 97 16.18 -0.12 12.34
C SER A 97 14.80 -0.16 11.70
N PHE A 98 14.78 -0.72 10.50
CA PHE A 98 13.59 -0.97 9.70
C PHE A 98 13.75 -2.34 9.04
N VAL A 99 12.74 -3.20 9.16
CA VAL A 99 12.70 -4.52 8.53
C VAL A 99 11.39 -4.66 7.79
N ALA A 100 11.44 -5.05 6.52
CA ALA A 100 10.28 -5.47 5.74
C ALA A 100 10.15 -7.00 5.80
N ASP A 101 9.03 -7.47 6.33
CA ASP A 101 8.69 -8.89 6.34
C ASP A 101 8.13 -9.34 4.98
N PRO A 102 8.05 -10.66 4.71
CA PRO A 102 7.44 -11.16 3.48
C PRO A 102 5.98 -10.67 3.30
N PRO A 103 5.54 -10.42 2.05
CA PRO A 103 4.20 -9.93 1.77
C PRO A 103 3.12 -10.92 2.20
N LEU A 104 2.04 -10.41 2.80
CA LEU A 104 0.93 -11.21 3.33
C LEU A 104 -0.16 -11.48 2.30
N LYS A 105 -0.68 -10.42 1.69
CA LYS A 105 -1.84 -10.47 0.78
C LYS A 105 -1.62 -9.58 -0.42
N ALA A 106 -2.11 -9.99 -1.57
CA ALA A 106 -2.05 -9.22 -2.81
C ALA A 106 -3.39 -9.21 -3.54
N TYR A 107 -3.70 -8.09 -4.17
CA TYR A 107 -4.97 -7.84 -4.86
C TYR A 107 -4.71 -7.23 -6.23
N ARG A 108 -5.51 -7.62 -7.21
CA ARG A 108 -5.58 -6.89 -8.49
C ARG A 108 -6.51 -5.69 -8.32
N VAL A 109 -6.03 -4.50 -8.64
CA VAL A 109 -6.79 -3.25 -8.52
C VAL A 109 -6.70 -2.46 -9.82
N HIS A 110 -7.55 -1.44 -9.97
CA HIS A 110 -7.57 -0.56 -11.15
C HIS A 110 -7.50 -1.27 -12.51
N PRO A 111 -8.50 -2.09 -12.85
CA PRO A 111 -8.61 -2.64 -14.20
C PRO A 111 -8.63 -1.52 -15.23
N LYS A 112 -7.70 -1.57 -16.19
CA LYS A 112 -7.64 -0.68 -17.35
C LYS A 112 -7.70 -1.51 -18.61
N MET A 113 -8.65 -1.21 -19.49
CA MET A 113 -8.77 -1.86 -20.79
C MET A 113 -7.48 -1.68 -21.61
N LYS A 114 -7.01 -2.76 -22.23
CA LYS A 114 -5.84 -2.73 -23.12
C LYS A 114 -6.10 -1.89 -24.36
N ALA A 115 -5.05 -1.25 -24.88
CA ALA A 115 -5.14 -0.49 -26.12
C ALA A 115 -5.62 -1.38 -27.29
N GLY A 116 -6.50 -0.84 -28.14
CA GLY A 116 -7.06 -1.56 -29.28
C GLY A 116 -8.24 -2.50 -28.95
N ARG A 117 -8.69 -2.55 -27.69
CA ARG A 117 -9.95 -3.21 -27.32
C ARG A 117 -11.08 -2.18 -27.27
N SER A 118 -12.25 -2.56 -27.78
CA SER A 118 -13.48 -1.75 -27.72
C SER A 118 -14.40 -2.15 -26.57
N GLU A 119 -14.20 -3.35 -26.01
CA GLU A 119 -14.98 -3.88 -24.89
C GLU A 119 -14.15 -4.90 -24.09
N ILE A 120 -14.51 -5.07 -22.82
CA ILE A 120 -13.89 -6.06 -21.93
C ILE A 120 -14.70 -7.35 -22.02
N ARG A 121 -14.13 -8.39 -22.62
CA ARG A 121 -14.77 -9.71 -22.73
C ARG A 121 -14.21 -10.70 -21.71
N SER A 122 -12.94 -10.53 -21.35
CA SER A 122 -12.25 -11.34 -20.35
C SER A 122 -11.21 -10.54 -19.58
N SER A 123 -10.62 -11.15 -18.54
CA SER A 123 -9.48 -10.60 -17.79
C SER A 123 -8.25 -10.36 -18.67
N GLU A 124 -8.15 -11.02 -19.83
CA GLU A 124 -7.04 -10.85 -20.77
C GLU A 124 -7.11 -9.51 -21.51
N ASP A 125 -8.28 -8.88 -21.58
CA ASP A 125 -8.48 -7.57 -22.20
C ASP A 125 -8.11 -6.41 -21.27
N VAL A 126 -7.66 -6.73 -20.05
CA VAL A 126 -7.44 -5.77 -18.97
C VAL A 126 -5.99 -5.84 -18.49
N THR A 127 -5.46 -4.69 -18.10
CA THR A 127 -4.25 -4.57 -17.30
C THR A 127 -4.63 -4.13 -15.89
N TYR A 128 -4.01 -4.75 -14.90
CA TYR A 128 -4.25 -4.42 -13.50
C TYR A 128 -3.05 -3.69 -12.91
N GLU A 129 -3.29 -2.97 -11.83
CA GLU A 129 -2.28 -2.65 -10.84
C GLU A 129 -2.33 -3.74 -9.75
N LEU A 130 -1.21 -4.08 -9.14
CA LEU A 130 -1.10 -4.99 -8.02
C LEU A 130 -1.00 -4.16 -6.74
N LEU A 131 -1.82 -4.46 -5.75
CA LEU A 131 -1.76 -3.90 -4.41
C LEU A 131 -1.33 -4.97 -3.43
N VAL A 132 -0.26 -4.74 -2.67
CA VAL A 132 0.37 -5.73 -1.80
C VAL A 132 0.56 -5.19 -0.40
N PHE A 133 0.15 -5.95 0.61
CA PHE A 133 0.39 -5.63 2.02
C PHE A 133 1.71 -6.25 2.48
N VAL A 134 2.65 -5.40 2.91
CA VAL A 134 3.99 -5.78 3.36
C VAL A 134 4.17 -5.36 4.82
N PRO A 135 4.20 -6.29 5.78
CA PRO A 135 4.42 -5.96 7.18
C PRO A 135 5.81 -5.40 7.40
N THR A 136 5.93 -4.52 8.39
CA THR A 136 7.20 -3.87 8.72
C THR A 136 7.40 -3.83 10.22
N LYS A 137 8.68 -3.88 10.63
CA LYS A 137 9.11 -3.74 12.02
C LYS A 137 10.12 -2.62 12.11
N MET A 138 9.88 -1.67 13.01
CA MET A 138 10.77 -0.54 13.22
C MET A 138 11.16 -0.47 14.69
N LYS A 139 12.46 -0.40 14.97
CA LYS A 139 12.95 -0.11 16.32
C LYS A 139 13.14 1.40 16.46
N MET A 140 12.50 1.97 17.46
CA MET A 140 12.58 3.39 17.78
C MET A 140 13.16 3.58 19.17
N THR A 141 13.98 4.60 19.36
CA THR A 141 14.50 5.02 20.67
C THR A 141 14.10 6.45 20.94
N PHE A 142 13.71 6.73 22.19
CA PHE A 142 13.39 8.07 22.69
C PHE A 142 14.39 8.43 23.77
N LEU A 143 15.14 9.51 23.53
CA LEU A 143 16.09 10.10 24.46
C LEU A 143 15.55 11.46 24.92
N LEU A 144 14.54 11.41 25.78
CA LEU A 144 13.92 12.61 26.33
C LEU A 144 14.83 13.21 27.42
N LYS A 145 14.93 14.54 27.45
CA LYS A 145 15.74 15.25 28.46
C LYS A 145 15.28 14.85 29.87
N ASN A 146 16.23 14.42 30.70
CA ASN A 146 16.01 13.99 32.09
C ASN A 146 15.10 12.77 32.27
N GLN A 147 14.91 11.93 31.24
CA GLN A 147 14.19 10.67 31.35
C GLN A 147 15.10 9.49 30.96
N PRO A 148 14.83 8.27 31.46
CA PRO A 148 15.53 7.09 30.97
C PRO A 148 15.26 6.88 29.48
N LYS A 149 16.23 6.28 28.80
CA LYS A 149 16.07 5.83 27.41
C LYS A 149 14.89 4.88 27.32
N LEU A 150 13.94 5.18 26.44
CA LEU A 150 12.85 4.27 26.09
C LEU A 150 13.08 3.70 24.68
N SER A 151 12.82 2.42 24.50
CA SER A 151 12.89 1.77 23.19
C SER A 151 11.57 1.09 22.87
N PHE A 152 11.12 1.19 21.62
CA PHE A 152 9.87 0.59 21.15
C PHE A 152 10.13 -0.23 19.89
N LEU A 153 9.45 -1.38 19.79
CA LEU A 153 9.24 -2.10 18.54
C LEU A 153 7.88 -1.67 18.00
N ARG A 154 7.88 -1.01 16.85
CA ARG A 154 6.66 -0.73 16.09
C ARG A 154 6.49 -1.79 15.03
N GLU A 155 5.44 -2.58 15.15
CA GLU A 155 4.94 -3.44 14.09
C GLU A 155 3.88 -2.67 13.31
N SER A 156 4.02 -2.62 11.99
CA SER A 156 3.14 -1.91 11.09
C SER A 156 3.14 -2.60 9.72
N PHE A 157 2.71 -1.91 8.68
CA PHE A 157 2.78 -2.37 7.31
C PHE A 157 2.86 -1.21 6.32
N GLN A 158 3.34 -1.51 5.12
CA GLN A 158 3.29 -0.66 3.96
C GLN A 158 2.38 -1.30 2.92
N ILE A 159 1.73 -0.48 2.11
CA ILE A 159 0.96 -0.94 0.96
C ILE A 159 1.77 -0.60 -0.29
N ALA A 160 2.26 -1.61 -0.99
CA ALA A 160 3.01 -1.44 -2.22
C ALA A 160 2.10 -1.61 -3.43
N ILE A 161 2.22 -0.70 -4.40
CA ILE A 161 1.42 -0.69 -5.63
C ILE A 161 2.33 -0.59 -6.84
N ALA A 162 2.14 -1.50 -7.81
CA ALA A 162 2.83 -1.48 -9.10
C ALA A 162 1.88 -1.90 -10.23
N LYS A 163 2.24 -1.61 -11.48
CA LYS A 163 1.52 -2.18 -12.62
C LYS A 163 1.81 -3.68 -12.70
N GLU A 164 0.82 -4.51 -12.99
CA GLU A 164 1.03 -5.95 -13.15
C GLU A 164 2.05 -6.22 -14.27
N GLY A 165 3.02 -7.09 -13.99
CA GLY A 165 4.15 -7.36 -14.88
C GLY A 165 5.31 -6.36 -14.77
N THR A 166 5.20 -5.32 -13.94
CA THR A 166 6.32 -4.44 -13.60
C THR A 166 6.70 -4.60 -12.13
N ASN A 167 7.97 -4.27 -11.83
CA ASN A 167 8.50 -4.21 -10.46
C ASN A 167 8.73 -2.75 -10.02
N GLU A 168 7.97 -1.82 -10.60
CA GLU A 168 8.05 -0.39 -10.32
C GLU A 168 7.12 -0.04 -9.15
N TRP A 169 7.54 -0.43 -7.95
CA TRP A 169 6.74 -0.26 -6.75
C TRP A 169 6.69 1.20 -6.29
N THR A 170 5.47 1.61 -5.93
CA THR A 170 5.14 2.84 -5.21
C THR A 170 4.43 2.48 -3.91
N PHE A 171 4.33 3.41 -2.96
CA PHE A 171 3.93 3.07 -1.59
C PHE A 171 2.84 3.98 -1.03
N LEU A 172 2.04 3.39 -0.14
CA LEU A 172 1.24 4.09 0.85
C LEU A 172 1.68 3.63 2.23
N ASP A 173 1.73 4.56 3.18
CA ASP A 173 1.97 4.23 4.57
C ASP A 173 0.71 3.61 5.18
N GLY A 174 0.77 2.31 5.48
CA GLY A 174 -0.33 1.57 6.08
C GLY A 174 -0.69 2.03 7.49
N ALA A 175 0.24 2.70 8.18
CA ALA A 175 0.03 3.20 9.53
C ALA A 175 -0.91 4.41 9.60
N THR A 176 -0.99 5.19 8.53
CA THR A 176 -1.67 6.50 8.51
C THR A 176 -2.86 6.55 7.55
N ILE A 177 -2.96 5.63 6.59
CA ILE A 177 -4.11 5.58 5.68
C ILE A 177 -5.35 4.99 6.36
N SER A 178 -6.49 5.66 6.23
CA SER A 178 -7.75 5.12 6.72
C SER A 178 -8.32 4.04 5.78
N VAL A 179 -9.11 3.10 6.31
CA VAL A 179 -9.83 2.12 5.48
C VAL A 179 -10.73 2.81 4.45
N LYS A 180 -11.32 3.95 4.83
CA LYS A 180 -12.17 4.76 3.94
C LYS A 180 -11.37 5.30 2.76
N ASP A 181 -10.22 5.91 3.01
CA ASP A 181 -9.37 6.48 1.96
C ASP A 181 -8.81 5.37 1.07
N LEU A 182 -8.39 4.25 1.66
CA LEU A 182 -7.94 3.09 0.91
C LEU A 182 -9.03 2.56 -0.04
N ARG A 183 -10.28 2.46 0.43
CA ARG A 183 -11.42 2.06 -0.42
C ARG A 183 -11.78 3.10 -1.47
N SER A 184 -11.63 4.38 -1.15
CA SER A 184 -11.82 5.46 -2.14
C SER A 184 -10.77 5.38 -3.25
N LEU A 185 -9.53 5.02 -2.91
CA LEU A 185 -8.48 4.78 -3.89
C LEU A 185 -8.73 3.49 -4.66
N PHE A 186 -9.13 2.41 -4.00
CA PHE A 186 -9.27 1.08 -4.60
C PHE A 186 -10.66 0.47 -4.32
N PRO A 187 -11.70 0.87 -5.09
CA PRO A 187 -13.09 0.45 -4.84
C PRO A 187 -13.35 -1.05 -5.00
N LEU A 188 -12.44 -1.78 -5.64
CA LEU A 188 -12.56 -3.23 -5.86
C LEU A 188 -12.01 -4.09 -4.72
N LEU A 189 -11.45 -3.47 -3.67
CA LEU A 189 -11.02 -4.22 -2.49
C LEU A 189 -12.23 -4.82 -1.75
N PRO A 190 -12.06 -5.99 -1.08
CA PRO A 190 -13.15 -6.62 -0.35
C PRO A 190 -13.77 -5.71 0.73
N HIS A 191 -15.09 -5.74 0.86
CA HIS A 191 -15.83 -4.96 1.87
C HIS A 191 -15.52 -5.37 3.32
N ASN A 192 -15.05 -6.59 3.52
CA ASN A 192 -14.58 -7.11 4.81
C ASN A 192 -13.04 -7.17 4.89
N LEU A 193 -12.33 -6.37 4.08
CA LEU A 193 -10.88 -6.27 4.15
C LEU A 193 -10.44 -5.86 5.56
N GLU A 194 -9.67 -6.74 6.20
CA GLU A 194 -8.97 -6.47 7.44
C GLU A 194 -7.55 -6.01 7.15
N LEU A 195 -7.19 -4.82 7.63
CA LEU A 195 -5.83 -4.30 7.52
C LEU A 195 -4.94 -4.89 8.62
N PRO A 196 -3.64 -5.12 8.35
CA PRO A 196 -2.69 -5.42 9.41
C PRO A 196 -2.72 -4.32 10.48
N LYS A 197 -2.56 -4.72 11.75
CA LYS A 197 -2.62 -3.77 12.87
C LYS A 197 -1.27 -3.08 13.05
N LYS A 198 -1.32 -1.80 13.40
CA LYS A 198 -0.17 -1.09 13.97
C LYS A 198 -0.11 -1.38 15.48
N VAL A 199 1.03 -1.83 15.97
CA VAL A 199 1.26 -2.11 17.40
C VAL A 199 2.61 -1.54 17.81
N ASP A 200 2.64 -0.81 18.92
CA ASP A 200 3.86 -0.30 19.52
C ASP A 200 4.10 -1.04 20.84
N THR A 201 5.20 -1.77 20.95
CA THR A 201 5.58 -2.53 22.15
C THR A 201 6.87 -1.96 22.73
N GLU A 202 6.89 -1.61 24.01
CA GLU A 202 8.10 -1.19 24.70
C GLU A 202 9.08 -2.38 24.81
N ILE A 203 10.34 -2.15 24.46
CA ILE A 203 11.43 -3.12 24.59
C ILE A 203 12.34 -2.65 25.72
N LYS A 204 12.50 -3.49 26.73
CA LYS A 204 13.43 -3.27 27.85
C LYS A 204 14.86 -3.61 27.46
#